data_AF-A0A7J9GCS8-F1
#
_entry.id   AF-A0A7J9GCS8-F1
#
_cell.length_a   1.000
_cell.length_b   1.000
_cell.length_c   1.000
_cell.angle_alpha   90.00
_cell.angle_beta   90.00
_cell.angle_gamma   90.00
#
_symmetry.space_group_name_H-M   'P 1'
#
loop_
_entity.id
_entity.type
_entity.pdbx_description
1 polymer ?
#
loop_
_entity_poly.entity_id
_entity_poly.type
_entity_poly.pdbx_seq_one_letter_code
_entity_poly.pdbx_strand_id
1 'polypeptide(L)'
;AIGFDAGVLSCLEYLEAAPWAEDEEERVASLLAELRLENVGAGEVLKRVSVEVTNGTDDGGGDNEEVLLKLLHVVLEGKDEKARREMKGLVLKMLRENSSQNDLRKESLYSACDGCLELLRSHFLRAALSDLTDVNQIARQADNLHWILDILIDRQIAEDFLKSWASQSKLSNVHSKVPAVHRYEVSRVTARLFVGIGKGQLLASKEVRCLLLQTWLVPFYDDFGWMRRASRGLDRHLIEDGLSNTILTLPLAWQQDILLAWFDRFLNSGEDCPNIQRAFEIWWRRAFW
;
A
#
# COMPACT_ATOMS: atom_id res chain seq x y z
N ALA A 1 -60.29 -13.17 12.20
CA ALA A 1 -58.86 -13.41 12.47
C ALA A 1 -58.41 -12.37 13.48
N ILE A 2 -57.81 -12.77 14.60
CA ILE A 2 -57.28 -11.83 15.59
C ILE A 2 -55.94 -11.35 15.02
N GLY A 3 -55.87 -10.09 14.59
CA GLY A 3 -54.66 -9.52 14.00
C GLY A 3 -53.58 -9.37 15.07
N PHE A 4 -52.46 -10.07 14.89
CA PHE A 4 -51.26 -9.96 15.74
C PHE A 4 -50.36 -8.78 15.33
N ASP A 5 -50.86 -7.91 14.45
CA ASP A 5 -50.08 -6.87 13.78
C ASP A 5 -49.39 -5.91 14.75
N ALA A 6 -50.03 -5.56 15.87
CA ALA A 6 -49.41 -4.72 16.90
C ALA A 6 -48.22 -5.41 17.61
N GLY A 7 -48.29 -6.72 17.81
CA GLY A 7 -47.19 -7.50 18.39
C GLY A 7 -46.01 -7.62 17.42
N VAL A 8 -46.30 -7.86 16.14
CA VAL A 8 -45.28 -7.89 15.08
C VAL A 8 -44.60 -6.53 14.96
N LEU A 9 -45.35 -5.43 14.96
CA LEU A 9 -44.81 -4.07 14.92
C LEU A 9 -43.88 -3.83 16.11
N SER A 10 -44.30 -4.18 17.32
CA SER A 10 -43.49 -4.01 18.52
C SER A 10 -42.19 -4.84 18.49
N CYS A 11 -42.23 -6.03 17.89
CA CYS A 11 -41.01 -6.82 17.64
C CYS A 11 -40.09 -6.17 16.60
N LEU A 12 -40.63 -5.59 15.53
CA LEU A 12 -39.84 -4.88 14.52
C LEU A 12 -39.21 -3.61 15.08
N GLU A 13 -39.93 -2.85 15.90
CA GLU A 13 -39.39 -1.69 16.64
C GLU A 13 -38.25 -2.10 17.58
N TYR A 14 -38.38 -3.23 18.26
CA TYR A 14 -37.29 -3.75 19.10
C TYR A 14 -36.07 -4.14 18.25
N LEU A 15 -36.28 -4.85 17.14
CA LEU A 15 -35.19 -5.25 16.24
C LEU A 15 -34.49 -4.01 15.67
N GLU A 16 -35.25 -3.00 15.23
CA GLU A 16 -34.71 -1.72 14.73
C GLU A 16 -33.81 -1.03 15.77
N ALA A 17 -34.18 -1.06 17.06
CA ALA A 17 -33.45 -0.35 18.11
C ALA A 17 -32.30 -1.16 18.76
N ALA A 18 -32.41 -2.49 18.81
CA ALA A 18 -31.44 -3.32 19.54
C ALA A 18 -30.11 -3.48 18.78
N PRO A 19 -28.94 -3.44 19.46
CA PRO A 19 -27.68 -3.81 18.82
C PRO A 19 -27.69 -5.30 18.47
N TRP A 20 -27.09 -5.66 17.34
CA TRP A 20 -26.95 -7.05 16.88
C TRP A 20 -25.46 -7.40 16.83
N ALA A 21 -25.13 -8.65 17.14
CA ALA A 21 -23.84 -9.23 16.75
C ALA A 21 -23.82 -9.55 15.25
N GLU A 22 -22.63 -9.68 14.65
CA GLU A 22 -22.45 -9.93 13.21
C GLU A 22 -23.20 -11.20 12.74
N ASP A 23 -23.22 -12.27 13.56
CA ASP A 23 -23.96 -13.50 13.28
C ASP A 23 -25.48 -13.36 13.46
N GLU A 24 -25.93 -12.38 14.26
CA GLU A 24 -27.34 -12.04 14.41
C GLU A 24 -27.83 -11.24 13.20
N GLU A 25 -26.99 -10.42 12.55
CA GLU A 25 -27.38 -9.61 11.39
C GLU A 25 -27.86 -10.49 10.22
N GLU A 26 -27.08 -11.52 9.84
CA GLU A 26 -27.43 -12.44 8.76
C GLU A 26 -28.71 -13.24 9.09
N ARG A 27 -28.87 -13.60 10.37
CA ARG A 27 -30.04 -14.31 10.86
C ARG A 27 -31.29 -13.42 10.84
N VAL A 28 -31.18 -12.16 11.23
CA VAL A 28 -32.30 -11.20 11.18
C VAL A 28 -32.69 -10.94 9.73
N ALA A 29 -31.73 -10.69 8.84
CA ALA A 29 -31.98 -10.46 7.42
C ALA A 29 -32.70 -11.63 6.75
N SER A 30 -32.22 -12.86 6.95
CA SER A 30 -32.82 -14.09 6.39
C SER A 30 -34.24 -14.33 6.92
N LEU A 31 -34.46 -14.18 8.22
CA LEU A 31 -35.78 -14.35 8.82
C LEU A 31 -36.78 -13.29 8.32
N LEU A 32 -36.37 -12.03 8.20
CA LEU A 32 -37.25 -10.97 7.68
C LEU A 32 -37.63 -11.20 6.21
N ALA A 33 -36.70 -11.71 5.40
CA ALA A 33 -36.96 -12.09 4.01
C ALA A 33 -37.92 -13.29 3.90
N GLU A 34 -37.76 -14.30 4.76
CA GLU A 34 -38.65 -15.48 4.80
C GLU A 34 -40.07 -15.13 5.26
N LEU A 35 -40.19 -14.23 6.25
CA LEU A 35 -41.47 -13.85 6.84
C LEU A 35 -42.30 -12.89 5.95
N ARG A 36 -41.72 -12.37 4.86
CA ARG A 36 -42.37 -11.47 3.88
C ARG A 36 -43.11 -10.30 4.53
N LEU A 37 -42.49 -9.70 5.55
CA LEU A 37 -43.06 -8.61 6.36
C LEU A 37 -42.85 -7.21 5.74
N GLU A 38 -42.57 -7.15 4.43
CA GLU A 38 -42.26 -5.93 3.68
C GLU A 38 -43.32 -4.84 3.86
N ASN A 39 -44.60 -5.24 3.94
CA ASN A 39 -45.74 -4.31 4.11
C ASN A 39 -45.99 -3.87 5.57
N VAL A 40 -45.22 -4.37 6.54
CA VAL A 40 -45.43 -4.16 7.99
C VAL A 40 -44.24 -3.43 8.64
N GLY A 41 -43.34 -2.84 7.84
CA GLY A 41 -42.21 -2.06 8.35
C GLY A 41 -40.90 -2.82 8.49
N ALA A 42 -40.81 -4.09 8.04
CA ALA A 42 -39.55 -4.83 8.00
C ALA A 42 -38.46 -4.15 7.14
N GLY A 43 -38.87 -3.28 6.20
CA GLY A 43 -37.95 -2.45 5.42
C GLY A 43 -37.06 -1.56 6.30
N GLU A 44 -37.59 -0.94 7.36
CA GLU A 44 -36.78 -0.08 8.25
C GLU A 44 -35.70 -0.88 8.98
N VAL A 45 -36.01 -2.13 9.36
CA VAL A 45 -35.05 -3.04 9.98
C VAL A 45 -33.99 -3.50 8.97
N LEU A 46 -34.39 -3.81 7.74
CA LEU A 46 -33.48 -4.25 6.67
C LEU A 46 -32.51 -3.15 6.20
N LYS A 47 -32.88 -1.86 6.31
CA LYS A 47 -31.99 -0.73 6.01
C LYS A 47 -30.71 -0.71 6.84
N ARG A 48 -30.67 -1.38 8.00
CA ARG A 48 -29.44 -1.50 8.83
C ARG A 48 -28.36 -2.38 8.20
N VAL A 49 -28.77 -3.34 7.35
CA VAL A 49 -27.88 -4.41 6.85
C VAL A 49 -27.84 -4.49 5.32
N SER A 50 -28.81 -3.88 4.63
CA SER A 50 -28.83 -3.79 3.18
C SER A 50 -29.11 -2.36 2.75
N VAL A 51 -28.32 -1.87 1.78
CA VAL A 51 -28.70 -0.69 1.02
C VAL A 51 -29.92 -1.09 0.18
N GLU A 52 -31.04 -0.37 0.29
CA GLU A 52 -32.19 -0.60 -0.59
C GLU A 52 -31.75 -0.35 -2.03
N VAL A 53 -31.64 -1.41 -2.83
CA VAL A 53 -31.52 -1.30 -4.28
C VAL A 53 -32.85 -0.72 -4.77
N THR A 54 -32.95 0.60 -4.84
CA THR A 54 -34.05 1.24 -5.52
C THR A 54 -34.07 0.68 -6.95
N ASN A 55 -35.20 0.09 -7.35
CA ASN A 55 -35.42 -0.51 -8.67
C ASN A 55 -35.50 0.57 -9.78
N GLY A 56 -34.49 1.42 -9.88
CA GLY A 56 -34.39 2.49 -10.85
C GLY A 56 -32.93 2.78 -11.16
N THR A 57 -32.51 2.39 -12.37
CA THR A 57 -31.30 2.82 -13.09
C THR A 57 -29.95 2.50 -12.42
N ASP A 58 -29.41 1.32 -12.74
CA ASP A 58 -28.04 1.04 -13.24
C ASP A 58 -26.81 1.89 -12.79
N ASP A 59 -26.81 2.51 -11.61
CA ASP A 59 -25.67 3.31 -11.09
C ASP A 59 -25.24 2.94 -9.65
N GLY A 60 -25.66 1.77 -9.16
CA GLY A 60 -25.38 1.31 -7.79
C GLY A 60 -23.90 1.08 -7.43
N GLY A 61 -22.98 1.11 -8.41
CA GLY A 61 -21.54 1.01 -8.18
C GLY A 61 -20.85 2.35 -7.86
N GLY A 62 -21.47 3.49 -8.20
CA GLY A 62 -20.85 4.81 -8.08
C GLY A 62 -20.72 5.32 -6.63
N ASP A 63 -21.73 5.08 -5.79
CA ASP A 63 -21.79 5.63 -4.43
C ASP A 63 -20.75 5.00 -3.49
N ASN A 64 -20.61 3.67 -3.56
CA ASN A 64 -19.60 2.94 -2.77
C ASN A 64 -18.17 3.30 -3.18
N GLU A 65 -17.92 3.47 -4.49
CA GLU A 65 -16.62 3.92 -4.97
C GLU A 65 -16.30 5.32 -4.45
N GLU A 66 -17.24 6.27 -4.52
CA GLU A 66 -17.05 7.63 -4.01
C GLU A 66 -16.72 7.65 -2.51
N VAL A 67 -17.41 6.82 -1.71
CA VAL A 67 -17.11 6.67 -0.28
C VAL A 67 -15.71 6.12 -0.05
N LEU A 68 -15.30 5.08 -0.79
CA LEU A 68 -13.94 4.52 -0.69
C LEU A 68 -12.88 5.54 -1.10
N LEU A 69 -13.15 6.37 -2.10
CA LEU A 69 -12.25 7.47 -2.52
C LEU A 69 -12.13 8.54 -1.43
N LYS A 70 -13.24 8.93 -0.83
CA LYS A 70 -13.24 9.86 0.31
C LYS A 70 -12.44 9.28 1.47
N LEU A 71 -12.60 8.00 1.80
CA LEU A 71 -11.82 7.33 2.84
C LEU A 71 -10.32 7.33 2.54
N LEU A 72 -9.92 6.97 1.31
CA LEU A 72 -8.53 7.05 0.86
C LEU A 72 -7.98 8.47 1.06
N HIS A 73 -8.70 9.48 0.60
CA HIS A 73 -8.27 10.88 0.70
C HIS A 73 -8.14 11.35 2.15
N VAL A 74 -9.13 11.07 3.01
CA VAL A 74 -9.09 11.41 4.44
C VAL A 74 -7.90 10.76 5.14
N VAL A 75 -7.58 9.52 4.80
CA VAL A 75 -6.40 8.84 5.35
C VAL A 75 -5.11 9.52 4.86
N LEU A 76 -4.99 9.86 3.57
CA LEU A 76 -3.80 10.53 3.03
C LEU A 76 -3.57 11.93 3.63
N GLU A 77 -4.66 12.64 3.94
CA GLU A 77 -4.65 13.99 4.53
C GLU A 77 -4.61 14.02 6.06
N GLY A 78 -4.75 12.88 6.73
CA GLY A 78 -4.68 12.74 8.18
C GLY A 78 -3.45 13.41 8.82
N LYS A 79 -3.69 14.28 9.82
CA LYS A 79 -2.66 15.11 10.47
C LYS A 79 -1.92 14.40 11.60
N ASP A 80 -2.60 13.55 12.35
CA ASP A 80 -2.00 12.76 13.41
C ASP A 80 -1.36 11.49 12.83
N GLU A 81 -0.04 11.35 13.00
CA GLU A 81 0.73 10.25 12.42
C GLU A 81 0.32 8.88 12.96
N LYS A 82 -0.04 8.79 14.24
CA LYS A 82 -0.41 7.53 14.89
C LYS A 82 -1.80 7.07 14.41
N ALA A 83 -2.79 7.95 14.50
CA ALA A 83 -4.14 7.69 14.02
C ALA A 83 -4.14 7.38 12.51
N ARG A 84 -3.36 8.13 11.72
CA ARG A 84 -3.23 7.85 10.28
C ARG A 84 -2.68 6.44 10.03
N ARG A 85 -1.64 6.02 10.76
CA ARG A 85 -1.07 4.67 10.61
C ARG A 85 -2.06 3.57 10.97
N GLU A 86 -2.82 3.76 12.05
CA GLU A 86 -3.88 2.82 12.47
C GLU A 86 -4.98 2.73 11.39
N MET A 87 -5.46 3.86 10.88
CA MET A 87 -6.49 3.89 9.84
C MET A 87 -6.00 3.34 8.50
N LYS A 88 -4.73 3.56 8.12
CA LYS A 88 -4.11 2.89 6.96
C LYS A 88 -4.17 1.37 7.07
N GLY A 89 -3.86 0.83 8.26
CA GLY A 89 -3.91 -0.60 8.54
C GLY A 89 -5.34 -1.15 8.43
N LEU A 90 -6.32 -0.44 9.00
CA LEU A 90 -7.73 -0.81 8.94
C LEU A 90 -8.24 -0.82 7.49
N VAL A 91 -8.04 0.27 6.74
CA VAL A 91 -8.49 0.39 5.35
C VAL A 91 -7.82 -0.69 4.48
N LEU A 92 -6.51 -0.92 4.64
CA LEU A 92 -5.82 -1.98 3.90
C LEU A 92 -6.42 -3.37 4.20
N LYS A 93 -6.73 -3.66 5.47
CA LYS A 93 -7.39 -4.92 5.87
C LYS A 93 -8.75 -5.07 5.20
N MET A 94 -9.61 -4.04 5.29
CA MET A 94 -10.95 -4.07 4.68
C MET A 94 -10.89 -4.22 3.16
N LEU A 95 -9.92 -3.57 2.50
CA LEU A 95 -9.73 -3.70 1.06
C LEU A 95 -9.28 -5.11 0.62
N ARG A 96 -8.63 -5.87 1.50
CA ARG A 96 -8.26 -7.28 1.25
C ARG A 96 -9.46 -8.21 1.44
N GLU A 97 -10.24 -8.01 2.49
CA GLU A 97 -11.41 -8.83 2.83
C GLU A 97 -12.50 -8.73 1.76
N ASN A 98 -12.71 -7.55 1.18
CA ASN A 98 -13.76 -7.29 0.19
C ASN A 98 -13.30 -7.35 -1.28
N SER A 99 -12.23 -8.10 -1.60
CA SER A 99 -11.58 -8.06 -2.92
C SER A 99 -12.49 -8.32 -4.13
N SER A 100 -13.59 -9.06 -3.96
CA SER A 100 -14.59 -9.34 -5.02
C SER A 100 -15.66 -8.25 -5.19
N GLN A 101 -15.83 -7.34 -4.23
CA GLN A 101 -16.85 -6.27 -4.25
C GLN A 101 -16.26 -4.85 -4.23
N ASN A 102 -14.93 -4.71 -4.18
CA ASN A 102 -14.29 -3.40 -4.09
C ASN A 102 -14.10 -2.74 -5.47
N ASP A 103 -15.06 -1.92 -5.87
CA ASP A 103 -15.10 -1.15 -7.13
C ASP A 103 -14.10 0.01 -7.24
N LEU A 104 -13.12 0.11 -6.34
CA LEU A 104 -12.05 1.11 -6.47
C LEU A 104 -11.31 0.93 -7.80
N ARG A 105 -11.54 1.88 -8.71
CA ARG A 105 -10.91 1.90 -10.02
C ARG A 105 -9.40 2.06 -9.92
N LYS A 106 -8.70 1.42 -10.87
CA LYS A 106 -7.24 1.54 -11.00
C LYS A 106 -6.85 3.02 -11.11
N GLU A 107 -7.56 3.79 -11.93
CA GLU A 107 -7.32 5.20 -12.21
C GLU A 107 -7.32 6.04 -10.93
N SER A 108 -8.23 5.75 -10.01
CA SER A 108 -8.35 6.45 -8.75
C SER A 108 -7.17 6.22 -7.81
N LEU A 109 -6.71 4.97 -7.69
CA LEU A 109 -5.51 4.63 -6.89
C LEU A 109 -4.26 5.30 -7.49
N TYR A 110 -4.16 5.30 -8.82
CA TYR A 110 -3.05 5.96 -9.52
C TYR A 110 -3.10 7.48 -9.40
N SER A 111 -4.28 8.10 -9.42
CA SER A 111 -4.44 9.52 -9.14
C SER A 111 -3.94 9.88 -7.73
N ALA A 112 -4.20 9.03 -6.74
CA ALA A 112 -3.68 9.21 -5.38
C ALA A 112 -2.15 9.02 -5.32
N CYS A 113 -1.61 8.03 -6.04
CA CYS A 113 -0.16 7.85 -6.18
C CYS A 113 0.51 9.08 -6.79
N ASP A 114 -0.03 9.58 -7.90
CA ASP A 114 0.55 10.70 -8.63
C ASP A 114 0.54 11.97 -7.78
N GLY A 115 -0.57 12.26 -7.08
CA GLY A 115 -0.64 13.38 -6.15
C GLY A 115 0.40 13.29 -5.03
N CYS A 116 0.54 12.12 -4.38
CA CYS A 116 1.58 11.92 -3.36
C CYS A 116 2.99 12.02 -3.93
N LEU A 117 3.23 11.50 -5.15
CA LEU A 117 4.53 11.55 -5.80
C LEU A 117 4.90 12.98 -6.20
N GLU A 118 3.97 13.77 -6.71
CA GLU A 118 4.18 15.19 -7.03
C GLU A 118 4.54 16.01 -5.79
N LEU A 119 3.79 15.82 -4.69
CA LEU A 119 4.10 16.47 -3.41
C LEU A 119 5.47 16.03 -2.89
N LEU A 120 5.78 14.72 -2.92
CA LEU A 120 7.10 14.20 -2.55
C LEU A 120 8.20 14.88 -3.37
N ARG A 121 8.07 14.92 -4.70
CA ARG A 121 9.04 15.56 -5.60
C ARG A 121 9.24 17.03 -5.23
N SER A 122 8.15 17.77 -5.03
CA SER A 122 8.18 19.19 -4.69
C SER A 122 8.94 19.45 -3.40
N HIS A 123 8.57 18.79 -2.30
CA HIS A 123 9.23 18.95 -1.00
C HIS A 123 10.68 18.45 -1.01
N PHE A 124 10.96 17.33 -1.69
CA PHE A 124 12.31 16.78 -1.77
C PHE A 124 13.26 17.72 -2.53
N LEU A 125 12.81 18.27 -3.66
CA LEU A 125 13.63 19.18 -4.46
C LEU A 125 13.88 20.52 -3.74
N ARG A 126 12.90 21.02 -2.98
CA ARG A 126 13.08 22.20 -2.11
C ARG A 126 14.10 21.93 -1.01
N ALA A 127 13.96 20.80 -0.29
CA ALA A 127 14.90 20.40 0.74
C ALA A 127 16.33 20.22 0.20
N ALA A 128 16.48 19.72 -1.03
CA ALA A 128 17.77 19.61 -1.70
C ALA A 128 18.42 20.97 -2.05
N LEU A 129 17.64 22.05 -2.07
CA LEU A 129 18.09 23.44 -2.18
C LEU A 129 18.25 24.10 -0.79
N SER A 130 18.29 23.30 0.27
CA SER A 130 18.40 23.73 1.67
C SER A 130 17.18 24.48 2.22
N ASP A 131 16.04 24.45 1.51
CA ASP A 131 14.76 24.89 2.06
C ASP A 131 14.10 23.74 2.84
N LEU A 132 14.25 23.77 4.17
CA LEU A 132 13.71 22.75 5.08
C LEU A 132 12.28 23.04 5.56
N THR A 133 11.59 24.03 4.98
CA THR A 133 10.18 24.26 5.26
C THR A 133 9.35 23.04 4.84
N ASP A 134 8.53 22.54 5.76
CA ASP A 134 7.70 21.34 5.56
C ASP A 134 8.49 20.07 5.18
N VAL A 135 9.76 19.94 5.61
CA VAL A 135 10.60 18.78 5.28
C VAL A 135 10.02 17.45 5.79
N ASN A 136 9.18 17.48 6.83
CA ASN A 136 8.43 16.32 7.31
C ASN A 136 7.45 15.76 6.26
N GLN A 137 7.04 16.57 5.27
CA GLN A 137 6.21 16.10 4.17
C GLN A 137 6.92 15.06 3.31
N ILE A 138 8.25 15.04 3.24
CA ILE A 138 9.00 13.99 2.53
C ILE A 138 8.68 12.62 3.11
N ALA A 139 8.85 12.48 4.43
CA ALA A 139 8.56 11.24 5.15
C ALA A 139 7.08 10.84 5.02
N ARG A 140 6.18 11.82 5.15
CA ARG A 140 4.74 11.60 5.03
C ARG A 140 4.31 11.12 3.64
N GLN A 141 4.76 11.78 2.58
CA GLN A 141 4.38 11.40 1.21
C GLN A 141 5.01 10.05 0.82
N ALA A 142 6.23 9.75 1.29
CA ALA A 142 6.82 8.43 1.12
C ALA A 142 6.04 7.32 1.86
N ASP A 143 5.59 7.56 3.10
CA ASP A 143 4.71 6.66 3.86
C ASP A 143 3.34 6.48 3.20
N ASN A 144 2.79 7.53 2.57
CA ASN A 144 1.58 7.45 1.74
C ASN A 144 1.80 6.57 0.51
N LEU A 145 2.88 6.79 -0.24
CA LEU A 145 3.22 5.99 -1.41
C LEU A 145 3.48 4.52 -1.05
N HIS A 146 4.16 4.24 0.06
CA HIS A 146 4.36 2.89 0.56
C HIS A 146 3.01 2.19 0.83
N TRP A 147 2.08 2.88 1.49
CA TRP A 147 0.77 2.32 1.79
C TRP A 147 -0.07 2.05 0.53
N ILE A 148 -0.10 2.98 -0.42
CA ILE A 148 -0.81 2.74 -1.69
C ILE A 148 -0.13 1.62 -2.48
N LEU A 149 1.20 1.52 -2.45
CA LEU A 149 1.93 0.41 -3.07
C LEU A 149 1.51 -0.95 -2.50
N ASP A 150 1.25 -1.07 -1.19
CA ASP A 150 0.69 -2.30 -0.62
C ASP A 150 -0.67 -2.64 -1.23
N ILE A 151 -1.57 -1.66 -1.35
CA ILE A 151 -2.88 -1.85 -1.99
C ILE A 151 -2.72 -2.30 -3.45
N LEU A 152 -1.83 -1.65 -4.21
CA LEU A 152 -1.58 -1.98 -5.61
C LEU A 152 -0.99 -3.38 -5.80
N ILE A 153 -0.11 -3.82 -4.89
CA ILE A 153 0.49 -5.17 -4.93
C ILE A 153 -0.56 -6.22 -4.59
N ASP A 154 -1.38 -5.99 -3.57
CA ASP A 154 -2.46 -6.93 -3.22
C ASP A 154 -3.46 -7.10 -4.37
N ARG A 155 -3.69 -6.02 -5.13
CA ARG A 155 -4.53 -6.03 -6.35
C ARG A 155 -3.81 -6.46 -7.63
N GLN A 156 -2.52 -6.82 -7.57
CA GLN A 156 -1.72 -7.23 -8.74
C GLN A 156 -1.67 -6.19 -9.89
N ILE A 157 -1.70 -4.90 -9.55
CA ILE A 157 -1.71 -3.78 -10.51
C ILE A 157 -0.60 -2.76 -10.25
N ALA A 158 0.47 -3.14 -9.55
CA ALA A 158 1.57 -2.27 -9.14
C ALA A 158 2.66 -2.02 -10.22
N GLU A 159 2.54 -2.61 -11.41
CA GLU A 159 3.58 -2.50 -12.45
C GLU A 159 3.82 -1.05 -12.90
N ASP A 160 2.74 -0.27 -13.11
CA ASP A 160 2.88 1.11 -13.58
C ASP A 160 3.43 2.02 -12.47
N PHE A 161 3.11 1.75 -11.20
CA PHE A 161 3.74 2.43 -10.07
C PHE A 161 5.25 2.19 -10.06
N LEU A 162 5.67 0.94 -10.26
CA LEU A 162 7.09 0.60 -10.33
C LEU A 162 7.79 1.33 -11.48
N LYS A 163 7.17 1.42 -12.67
CA LYS A 163 7.72 2.19 -13.80
C LYS A 163 7.89 3.67 -13.44
N SER A 164 6.86 4.28 -12.85
CA SER A 164 6.89 5.67 -12.40
C SER A 164 7.97 5.89 -11.35
N TRP A 165 8.09 5.00 -10.35
CA TRP A 165 9.10 5.07 -9.30
C TRP A 165 10.52 4.89 -9.86
N ALA A 166 10.76 3.89 -10.71
CA ALA A 166 12.06 3.64 -11.33
C ALA A 166 12.55 4.84 -12.17
N SER A 167 11.61 5.63 -12.71
CA SER A 167 11.91 6.80 -13.55
C SER A 167 12.27 8.07 -12.74
N GLN A 168 12.35 8.01 -11.42
CA GLN A 168 12.65 9.16 -10.54
C GLN A 168 14.14 9.54 -10.48
N SER A 169 14.83 9.58 -11.63
CA SER A 169 16.25 9.91 -11.73
C SER A 169 16.59 11.28 -11.13
N LYS A 170 15.72 12.29 -11.31
CA LYS A 170 15.91 13.62 -10.74
C LYS A 170 15.99 13.59 -9.21
N LEU A 171 15.14 12.79 -8.55
CA LEU A 171 15.11 12.67 -7.09
C LEU A 171 16.34 11.92 -6.59
N SER A 172 16.67 10.81 -7.25
CA SER A 172 17.89 10.05 -6.96
C SER A 172 19.16 10.92 -7.06
N ASN A 173 19.28 11.74 -8.11
CA ASN A 173 20.44 12.61 -8.33
C ASN A 173 20.62 13.67 -7.24
N VAL A 174 19.54 14.11 -6.59
CA VAL A 174 19.62 15.08 -5.48
C VAL A 174 19.51 14.40 -4.11
N HIS A 175 19.40 13.08 -4.06
CA HIS A 175 19.12 12.32 -2.85
C HIS A 175 20.07 12.68 -1.73
N SER A 176 21.38 12.64 -2.02
CA SER A 176 22.49 12.93 -1.11
C SER A 176 22.42 14.31 -0.47
N LYS A 177 21.71 15.28 -1.06
CA LYS A 177 21.60 16.66 -0.58
C LYS A 177 20.60 16.85 0.57
N VAL A 178 19.65 15.94 0.74
CA VAL A 178 18.66 15.99 1.83
C VAL A 178 19.15 15.15 3.00
N PRO A 179 19.22 15.63 4.26
CA PRO A 179 19.68 14.81 5.38
C PRO A 179 18.90 13.49 5.53
N ALA A 180 19.61 12.38 5.76
CA ALA A 180 19.04 11.02 5.78
C ALA A 180 17.85 10.86 6.74
N VAL A 181 17.87 11.56 7.89
CA VAL A 181 16.78 11.58 8.88
C VAL A 181 15.43 12.02 8.28
N HIS A 182 15.44 12.81 7.22
CA HIS A 182 14.23 13.30 6.55
C HIS A 182 13.83 12.47 5.31
N ARG A 183 14.76 11.71 4.73
CA ARG A 183 14.56 11.05 3.43
C ARG A 183 14.51 9.52 3.48
N TYR A 184 14.94 8.87 4.56
CA TYR A 184 15.05 7.40 4.60
C TYR A 184 13.73 6.66 4.31
N GLU A 185 12.58 7.31 4.56
CA GLU A 185 11.25 6.78 4.20
C GLU A 185 11.07 6.62 2.67
N VAL A 186 11.74 7.43 1.85
CA VAL A 186 11.79 7.24 0.39
C VAL A 186 12.45 5.91 0.05
N SER A 187 13.56 5.59 0.74
CA SER A 187 14.24 4.30 0.59
C SER A 187 13.39 3.12 1.04
N ARG A 188 12.41 3.31 1.96
CA ARG A 188 11.45 2.26 2.34
C ARG A 188 10.47 1.92 1.21
N VAL A 189 10.07 2.87 0.38
CA VAL A 189 9.28 2.60 -0.83
C VAL A 189 10.06 1.69 -1.78
N THR A 190 11.34 2.01 -2.03
CA THR A 190 12.23 1.16 -2.83
C THR A 190 12.42 -0.23 -2.21
N ALA A 191 12.61 -0.30 -0.87
CA ALA A 191 12.70 -1.57 -0.16
C ALA A 191 11.47 -2.46 -0.43
N ARG A 192 10.28 -1.87 -0.36
CA ARG A 192 9.02 -2.58 -0.59
C ARG A 192 8.90 -3.12 -2.01
N LEU A 193 9.40 -2.38 -3.01
CA LEU A 193 9.47 -2.84 -4.40
C LEU A 193 10.43 -4.02 -4.57
N PHE A 194 11.62 -3.97 -3.95
CA PHE A 194 12.55 -5.11 -3.96
C PHE A 194 11.93 -6.35 -3.34
N VAL A 195 11.22 -6.20 -2.22
CA VAL A 195 10.49 -7.30 -1.58
C VAL A 195 9.40 -7.85 -2.50
N GLY A 196 8.60 -6.97 -3.13
CA GLY A 196 7.54 -7.37 -4.03
C GLY A 196 8.05 -8.16 -5.24
N ILE A 197 9.12 -7.68 -5.87
CA ILE A 197 9.77 -8.37 -7.00
C ILE A 197 10.38 -9.69 -6.54
N GLY A 198 11.17 -9.67 -5.45
CA GLY A 198 11.88 -10.84 -4.97
C GLY A 198 10.99 -11.96 -4.44
N LYS A 199 9.75 -11.65 -4.03
CA LYS A 199 8.71 -12.63 -3.68
C LYS A 199 7.83 -13.05 -4.86
N GLY A 200 7.99 -12.43 -6.03
CA GLY A 200 7.10 -12.65 -7.18
C GLY A 200 5.69 -12.06 -7.02
N GLN A 201 5.48 -11.16 -6.06
CA GLN A 201 4.22 -10.42 -5.89
C GLN A 201 4.07 -9.27 -6.89
N LEU A 202 5.18 -8.83 -7.48
CA LEU A 202 5.25 -7.76 -8.46
C LEU A 202 6.12 -8.22 -9.63
N LEU A 203 5.50 -8.45 -10.76
CA LEU A 203 6.19 -8.82 -12.00
C LEU A 203 6.47 -7.57 -12.81
N ALA A 204 7.66 -7.50 -13.40
CA ALA A 204 8.09 -6.37 -14.22
C ALA A 204 9.10 -6.81 -15.27
N SER A 205 9.12 -6.09 -16.39
CA SER A 205 10.09 -6.34 -17.46
C SER A 205 11.52 -6.18 -16.94
N LYS A 206 12.46 -6.81 -17.67
CA LYS A 206 13.89 -6.71 -17.37
C LYS A 206 14.35 -5.24 -17.35
N GLU A 207 13.86 -4.47 -18.30
CA GLU A 207 14.18 -3.05 -18.49
C GLU A 207 13.77 -2.22 -17.27
N VAL A 208 12.56 -2.45 -16.74
CA VAL A 208 12.06 -1.73 -15.55
C VAL A 208 12.84 -2.13 -14.28
N ARG A 209 13.16 -3.42 -14.11
CA ARG A 209 13.98 -3.90 -12.99
C ARG A 209 15.41 -3.32 -13.03
N CYS A 210 16.02 -3.27 -14.22
CA CYS A 210 17.30 -2.61 -14.44
C CYS A 210 17.22 -1.12 -14.07
N LEU A 211 16.20 -0.41 -14.56
CA LEU A 211 16.02 1.01 -14.28
C LEU A 211 15.82 1.28 -12.78
N LEU A 212 15.03 0.44 -12.09
CA LEU A 212 14.84 0.54 -10.64
C LEU A 212 16.20 0.51 -9.90
N LEU A 213 17.04 -0.48 -10.21
CA LEU A 213 18.35 -0.64 -9.57
C LEU A 213 19.31 0.51 -9.95
N GLN A 214 19.36 0.90 -11.22
CA GLN A 214 20.18 2.04 -11.66
C GLN A 214 19.79 3.34 -10.94
N THR A 215 18.49 3.60 -10.82
CA THR A 215 17.99 4.83 -10.20
C THR A 215 18.16 4.78 -8.67
N TRP A 216 17.83 3.68 -8.01
CA TRP A 216 17.62 3.70 -6.56
C TRP A 216 18.60 2.89 -5.72
N LEU A 217 19.46 2.05 -6.31
CA LEU A 217 20.32 1.17 -5.51
C LEU A 217 21.31 1.94 -4.63
N VAL A 218 21.94 2.99 -5.15
CA VAL A 218 22.87 3.84 -4.37
C VAL A 218 22.13 4.63 -3.28
N PRO A 219 21.04 5.39 -3.58
CA PRO A 219 20.20 5.99 -2.55
C PRO A 219 19.77 5.02 -1.44
N PHE A 220 19.35 3.82 -1.84
CA PHE A 220 18.89 2.78 -0.93
C PHE A 220 20.02 2.30 -0.01
N TYR A 221 21.22 2.08 -0.53
CA TYR A 221 22.39 1.74 0.29
C TYR A 221 22.75 2.85 1.28
N ASP A 222 22.71 4.12 0.85
CA ASP A 222 23.09 5.26 1.71
C ASP A 222 22.14 5.44 2.90
N ASP A 223 20.88 5.02 2.77
CA ASP A 223 19.87 5.15 3.81
C ASP A 223 19.65 3.84 4.61
N PHE A 224 20.26 2.71 4.23
CA PHE A 224 19.96 1.41 4.84
C PHE A 224 20.23 1.37 6.35
N GLY A 225 21.35 1.94 6.80
CA GLY A 225 21.63 2.10 8.24
C GLY A 225 20.58 2.95 8.97
N TRP A 226 20.03 3.98 8.33
CA TRP A 226 18.94 4.79 8.89
C TRP A 226 17.62 4.03 8.97
N MET A 227 17.24 3.31 7.91
CA MET A 227 16.07 2.43 7.94
C MET A 227 16.17 1.41 9.07
N ARG A 228 17.34 0.77 9.24
CA ARG A 228 17.57 -0.21 10.32
C ARG A 228 17.37 0.39 11.71
N ARG A 229 17.84 1.62 11.95
CA ARG A 229 17.80 2.29 13.26
C ARG A 229 16.44 2.95 13.55
N ALA A 230 15.80 3.53 12.56
CA ALA A 230 14.62 4.37 12.73
C ALA A 230 13.29 3.61 12.58
N SER A 231 13.27 2.49 11.84
CA SER A 231 12.04 1.73 11.57
C SER A 231 11.88 0.56 12.52
N ARG A 232 11.09 0.73 13.58
CA ARG A 232 10.70 -0.36 14.48
C ARG A 232 9.93 -1.44 13.71
N GLY A 233 10.36 -2.69 13.82
CA GLY A 233 9.70 -3.82 13.15
C GLY A 233 10.04 -3.99 11.67
N LEU A 234 11.05 -3.28 11.15
CA LEU A 234 11.57 -3.50 9.80
C LEU A 234 12.18 -4.90 9.69
N ASP A 235 11.62 -5.74 8.83
CA ASP A 235 12.21 -7.05 8.52
C ASP A 235 13.37 -6.87 7.52
N ARG A 236 14.58 -6.72 8.07
CA ARG A 236 15.80 -6.54 7.27
C ARG A 236 16.07 -7.72 6.35
N HIS A 237 15.81 -8.94 6.81
CA HIS A 237 16.12 -10.15 6.07
C HIS A 237 15.21 -10.28 4.86
N LEU A 238 13.94 -9.92 5.04
CA LEU A 238 12.99 -9.83 3.95
C LEU A 238 13.45 -8.86 2.85
N ILE A 239 14.00 -7.70 3.24
CA ILE A 239 14.50 -6.69 2.29
C ILE A 239 15.77 -7.18 1.57
N GLU A 240 16.71 -7.77 2.30
CA GLU A 240 17.95 -8.34 1.78
C GLU A 240 17.67 -9.48 0.78
N ASP A 241 16.75 -10.38 1.12
CA ASP A 241 16.30 -11.45 0.22
C ASP A 241 15.58 -10.87 -1.01
N GLY A 242 14.74 -9.85 -0.81
CA GLY A 242 14.04 -9.14 -1.88
C GLY A 242 15.01 -8.52 -2.90
N LEU A 243 16.01 -7.78 -2.41
CA LEU A 243 17.05 -7.18 -3.23
C LEU A 243 17.90 -8.25 -3.92
N SER A 244 18.32 -9.29 -3.19
CA SER A 244 19.08 -10.43 -3.71
C SER A 244 18.36 -11.08 -4.90
N ASN A 245 17.09 -11.44 -4.72
CA ASN A 245 16.29 -12.07 -5.77
C ASN A 245 16.06 -11.11 -6.95
N THR A 246 15.85 -9.82 -6.69
CA THR A 246 15.74 -8.81 -7.74
C THR A 246 17.02 -8.77 -8.59
N ILE A 247 18.21 -8.73 -7.99
CA ILE A 247 19.49 -8.73 -8.73
C ILE A 247 19.66 -10.03 -9.52
N LEU A 248 19.39 -11.18 -8.91
CA LEU A 248 19.57 -12.50 -9.52
C LEU A 248 18.66 -12.77 -10.75
N THR A 249 17.66 -11.91 -10.98
CA THR A 249 16.79 -11.96 -12.16
C THR A 249 17.32 -11.13 -13.35
N LEU A 250 18.44 -10.42 -13.19
CA LEU A 250 19.10 -9.65 -14.26
C LEU A 250 20.04 -10.53 -15.11
N PRO A 251 20.53 -10.06 -16.28
CA PRO A 251 21.61 -10.73 -17.00
C PRO A 251 22.91 -10.82 -16.18
N LEU A 252 23.73 -11.86 -16.38
CA LEU A 252 24.95 -12.11 -15.59
C LEU A 252 25.94 -10.94 -15.55
N ALA A 253 26.10 -10.21 -16.66
CA ALA A 253 26.97 -9.02 -16.71
C ALA A 253 26.50 -7.94 -15.73
N TRP A 254 25.18 -7.69 -15.67
CA TRP A 254 24.60 -6.73 -14.72
C TRP A 254 24.70 -7.21 -13.28
N GLN A 255 24.52 -8.52 -13.05
CA GLN A 255 24.72 -9.11 -11.73
C GLN A 255 26.16 -8.87 -11.25
N GLN A 256 27.15 -9.13 -12.11
CA GLN A 256 28.57 -8.93 -11.81
C GLN A 256 28.84 -7.49 -11.37
N ASP A 257 28.45 -6.50 -12.17
CA ASP A 257 28.73 -5.09 -11.88
C ASP A 257 28.16 -4.67 -10.52
N ILE A 258 26.90 -5.04 -10.26
CA ILE A 258 26.21 -4.72 -9.01
C ILE A 258 26.86 -5.44 -7.82
N LEU A 259 27.16 -6.73 -7.95
CA LEU A 259 27.66 -7.55 -6.85
C LEU A 259 29.10 -7.23 -6.49
N LEU A 260 29.94 -6.85 -7.45
CA LEU A 260 31.30 -6.37 -7.17
C LEU A 260 31.26 -5.00 -6.48
N ALA A 261 30.40 -4.07 -6.93
CA ALA A 261 30.20 -2.78 -6.26
C ALA A 261 29.65 -2.93 -4.85
N TRP A 262 28.71 -3.86 -4.64
CA TRP A 262 28.22 -4.21 -3.31
C TRP A 262 29.34 -4.77 -2.43
N PHE A 263 30.17 -5.69 -2.94
CA PHE A 263 31.24 -6.31 -2.17
C PHE A 263 32.22 -5.27 -1.61
N ASP A 264 32.67 -4.33 -2.44
CA ASP A 264 33.50 -3.19 -2.01
C ASP A 264 32.79 -2.34 -0.96
N ARG A 265 31.52 -1.96 -1.20
CA ARG A 265 30.76 -1.16 -0.23
C ARG A 265 30.56 -1.89 1.11
N PHE A 266 30.26 -3.18 1.09
CA PHE A 266 30.00 -3.98 2.29
C PHE A 266 31.24 -4.05 3.18
N LEU A 267 32.43 -4.21 2.60
CA LEU A 267 33.71 -4.15 3.32
C LEU A 267 33.96 -2.80 4.00
N ASN A 268 33.43 -1.71 3.44
CA ASN A 268 33.65 -0.35 3.94
C ASN A 268 32.50 0.19 4.83
N SER A 269 31.32 -0.44 4.84
CA SER A 269 30.11 0.07 5.52
C SER A 269 29.53 -0.88 6.57
N GLY A 270 29.98 -2.14 6.62
CA GLY A 270 29.52 -3.13 7.60
C GLY A 270 28.00 -3.29 7.61
N GLU A 271 27.40 -3.31 8.80
CA GLU A 271 25.95 -3.52 8.97
C GLU A 271 25.08 -2.43 8.34
N ASP A 272 25.61 -1.24 8.08
CA ASP A 272 24.88 -0.13 7.44
C ASP A 272 24.68 -0.34 5.93
N CYS A 273 25.18 -1.45 5.37
CA CYS A 273 24.91 -1.94 4.03
C CYS A 273 24.05 -3.23 4.09
N PRO A 274 23.05 -3.43 3.21
CA PRO A 274 22.29 -4.68 3.17
C PRO A 274 23.19 -5.87 2.85
N ASN A 275 23.00 -6.97 3.58
CA ASN A 275 23.75 -8.19 3.33
C ASN A 275 23.10 -9.01 2.19
N ILE A 276 23.64 -8.89 0.98
CA ILE A 276 23.24 -9.69 -0.19
C ILE A 276 24.28 -10.78 -0.54
N GLN A 277 25.01 -11.29 0.46
CA GLN A 277 26.02 -12.34 0.29
C GLN A 277 25.45 -13.57 -0.43
N ARG A 278 24.21 -13.96 -0.12
CA ARG A 278 23.55 -15.09 -0.77
C ARG A 278 23.47 -14.90 -2.30
N ALA A 279 23.15 -13.70 -2.78
CA ALA A 279 23.14 -13.40 -4.20
C ALA A 279 24.54 -13.47 -4.80
N PHE A 280 25.54 -12.94 -4.09
CA PHE A 280 26.94 -13.02 -4.51
C PHE A 280 27.39 -14.47 -4.71
N GLU A 281 27.11 -15.36 -3.75
CA GLU A 281 27.47 -16.78 -3.86
C GLU A 281 26.77 -17.48 -5.03
N ILE A 282 25.50 -17.17 -5.28
CA ILE A 282 24.75 -17.74 -6.40
C ILE A 282 25.32 -17.28 -7.73
N TRP A 283 25.57 -15.97 -7.88
CA TRP A 283 26.20 -15.42 -9.08
C TRP A 283 27.59 -16.01 -9.31
N TRP A 284 28.42 -16.10 -8.26
CA TRP A 284 29.77 -16.68 -8.33
C TRP A 284 29.75 -18.08 -8.92
N ARG A 285 28.86 -18.95 -8.42
CA ARG A 285 28.71 -20.31 -8.96
C ARG A 285 28.28 -20.32 -10.43
N ARG A 286 27.46 -19.36 -10.87
CA ARG A 286 27.02 -19.24 -12.28
C ARG A 286 28.10 -18.66 -13.21
N ALA A 287 29.00 -17.85 -12.67
CA ALA A 287 30.00 -17.13 -13.44
C ALA A 287 31.28 -17.95 -13.65
N PHE A 288 31.62 -18.80 -12.67
CA PHE A 288 32.89 -19.52 -12.64
C PHE A 288 32.76 -21.04 -12.79
N TRP A 289 31.56 -21.61 -12.70
CA TRP A 289 31.26 -23.03 -12.95
C TRP A 289 30.19 -23.18 -14.03
#